data_AF-A0A067H039-F1
#
_entry.id   AF-A0A067H039-F1
#
_cell.length_a   1.000
_cell.length_b   1.000
_cell.length_c   1.000
_cell.angle_alpha   90.00
_cell.angle_beta   90.00
_cell.angle_gamma   90.00
#
_symmetry.space_group_name_H-M   'P 1'
#
loop_
_entity.id
_entity.type
_entity.pdbx_description
1 polymer ?
#
loop_
_entity_poly.entity_id
_entity_poly.type
_entity_poly.pdbx_seq_one_letter_code
_entity_poly.pdbx_strand_id
1 'polypeptide(L)'
;IILCEADKLSTDALLYMRWLLERYKGLNKVFFCCSDVSKLQPIKSLCTVIQLLPPSKQEIVEVLEFIAEQEGIQLPHQLAEKIADNSKNNLRQAIRSFEASRQMNYPFVEGQVILTGWEDDITNIATKIIEEQSPKQ
;
A
#
# COMPACT_ATOMS: atom_id res chain seq x y z
N ILE A 1 -3.21 -11.96 19.81
CA ILE A 1 -2.43 -10.70 19.79
C ILE A 1 -2.00 -10.43 18.36
N ILE A 2 -2.18 -9.21 17.84
CA ILE A 2 -1.75 -8.83 16.49
C ILE A 2 -0.78 -7.68 16.62
N LEU A 3 0.39 -7.80 16.01
CA LEU A 3 1.42 -6.77 15.98
C LEU A 3 1.61 -6.31 14.55
N CYS A 4 1.17 -5.09 14.28
CA CYS A 4 1.38 -4.41 13.00
C CYS A 4 2.77 -3.79 12.95
N GLU A 5 3.37 -3.74 11.76
CA GLU A 5 4.70 -3.15 11.53
C GLU A 5 5.79 -3.79 12.40
N ALA A 6 5.73 -5.11 12.56
CA ALA A 6 6.65 -5.87 13.41
C ALA A 6 8.13 -5.76 12.96
N ASP A 7 8.36 -5.32 11.72
CA ASP A 7 9.67 -5.02 11.16
C ASP A 7 10.32 -3.75 11.74
N LYS A 8 9.56 -2.92 12.46
CA LYS A 8 10.08 -1.75 13.20
C LYS A 8 10.54 -2.09 14.61
N LEU A 9 10.31 -3.31 15.09
CA LEU A 9 10.75 -3.73 16.42
C LEU A 9 12.27 -3.80 16.50
N SER A 10 12.82 -3.37 17.63
CA SER A 10 14.25 -3.53 17.91
C SER A 10 14.60 -5.01 18.09
N THR A 11 15.87 -5.34 17.87
CA THR A 11 16.38 -6.71 18.08
C THR A 11 16.11 -7.21 19.49
N ASP A 12 16.29 -6.35 20.50
CA ASP A 12 16.02 -6.71 21.90
C ASP A 12 14.54 -7.00 22.16
N ALA A 13 13.64 -6.22 21.56
CA ALA A 13 12.20 -6.47 21.64
C ALA A 13 11.85 -7.81 20.97
N LEU A 14 12.45 -8.12 19.82
CA LEU A 14 12.24 -9.40 19.15
C LEU A 14 12.76 -10.60 19.96
N LEU A 15 13.91 -10.47 20.61
CA LEU A 15 14.46 -11.51 21.51
C LEU A 15 13.57 -11.73 22.74
N TYR A 16 13.06 -10.64 23.32
CA TYR A 16 12.09 -10.72 24.42
C TYR A 16 10.78 -11.40 23.98
N MET A 17 10.27 -11.03 22.81
CA MET A 17 9.08 -11.66 22.22
C MET A 17 9.30 -13.14 21.93
N ARG A 18 10.48 -13.52 21.43
CA ARG A 18 10.85 -14.93 21.26
C ARG A 18 10.75 -15.70 22.56
N TRP A 19 11.37 -15.18 23.63
CA TRP A 19 11.32 -15.78 24.96
C TRP A 19 9.87 -15.91 25.47
N LEU A 20 9.04 -14.88 25.25
CA LEU A 20 7.63 -14.88 25.65
C LEU A 20 6.84 -15.97 24.91
N LEU A 21 7.05 -16.12 23.60
CA LEU A 21 6.40 -17.13 22.76
C LEU A 21 6.82 -18.56 23.16
N GLU A 22 8.10 -18.77 23.47
CA GLU A 22 8.61 -20.07 23.93
C GLU A 22 8.05 -20.42 25.32
N ARG A 23 8.00 -19.45 26.24
CA ARG A 23 7.53 -19.64 27.62
C ARG A 23 6.03 -19.96 27.71
N TYR A 24 5.22 -19.27 26.91
CA TYR A 24 3.75 -19.37 26.97
C TYR A 24 3.16 -20.11 25.76
N LYS A 25 3.91 -21.08 25.22
CA LYS A 25 3.50 -21.87 24.06
C LYS A 25 2.17 -22.58 24.31
N GLY A 26 1.21 -22.40 23.41
CA GLY A 26 -0.12 -23.05 23.46
C GLY A 26 -1.20 -22.24 24.19
N LEU A 27 -0.83 -21.18 24.92
CA LEU A 27 -1.80 -20.32 25.60
C LEU A 27 -2.29 -19.18 24.70
N ASN A 28 -1.40 -18.59 23.90
CA ASN A 28 -1.68 -17.41 23.10
C ASN A 28 -1.34 -17.63 21.62
N LYS A 29 -2.20 -17.12 20.73
CA LYS A 29 -1.90 -16.97 19.29
C LYS A 29 -1.46 -15.54 19.00
N VAL A 30 -0.31 -15.39 18.35
CA VAL A 30 0.27 -14.09 17.99
C VAL A 30 0.45 -14.03 16.47
N PHE A 31 0.02 -12.93 15.88
CA PHE A 31 0.19 -12.62 14.46
C PHE A 31 1.13 -11.43 14.32
N PHE A 32 2.18 -11.60 13.51
CA PHE A 32 3.15 -10.55 13.20
C PHE A 32 2.95 -10.13 11.75
N CYS A 33 2.54 -8.88 11.54
CA CYS A 33 2.41 -8.30 10.22
C CYS A 33 3.66 -7.45 9.93
N CYS A 34 4.39 -7.78 8.87
CA CYS A 34 5.62 -7.10 8.49
C CYS A 34 5.74 -7.03 6.96
N SER A 35 6.40 -5.99 6.46
CA SER A 35 6.74 -5.89 5.03
C SER A 35 8.05 -6.60 4.68
N ASP A 36 8.95 -6.76 5.66
CA ASP A 36 10.26 -7.38 5.49
C ASP A 36 10.49 -8.46 6.57
N VAL A 37 10.42 -9.73 6.15
CA VAL A 37 10.62 -10.88 7.02
C VAL A 37 12.08 -11.05 7.47
N SER A 38 13.04 -10.43 6.77
CA SER A 38 14.46 -10.55 7.11
C SER A 38 14.72 -10.02 8.53
N LYS A 39 14.06 -8.92 8.90
CA LYS A 39 14.16 -8.28 10.21
C LYS A 39 13.58 -9.13 11.36
N LEU A 40 12.71 -10.10 11.05
CA LEU A 40 12.08 -10.98 12.03
C LEU A 40 12.83 -12.32 12.22
N GLN A 41 14.09 -12.44 11.76
CA GLN A 41 14.88 -13.68 11.92
C GLN A 41 14.82 -14.31 13.33
N PRO A 42 14.90 -13.55 14.45
CA PRO A 42 14.93 -14.16 15.78
C PRO A 42 13.68 -14.97 16.15
N ILE A 43 12.52 -14.60 15.61
CA ILE A 43 11.22 -15.25 15.90
C ILE A 43 10.70 -16.11 14.74
N LYS A 44 11.35 -16.05 13.56
CA LYS A 44 10.91 -16.73 12.34
C LYS A 44 10.76 -18.25 12.53
N SER A 45 11.64 -18.89 13.31
CA SER A 45 11.60 -20.34 13.56
C SER A 45 10.38 -20.80 14.38
N LEU A 46 9.74 -19.89 15.11
CA LEU A 46 8.58 -20.18 15.95
C LEU A 46 7.24 -19.93 15.25
N CYS A 47 7.28 -19.30 14.07
CA CYS A 47 6.10 -18.82 13.37
C CYS A 47 5.89 -19.56 12.04
N THR A 48 4.63 -19.67 11.63
CA THR A 48 4.31 -20.03 10.24
C THR A 48 4.37 -18.77 9.39
N VAL A 49 5.18 -18.78 8.33
CA VAL A 49 5.33 -17.65 7.42
C VAL A 49 4.29 -17.75 6.32
N ILE A 50 3.42 -16.74 6.23
CA ILE A 50 2.46 -16.58 5.14
C ILE A 50 2.93 -15.38 4.31
N GLN A 51 3.27 -15.62 3.05
CA GLN A 51 3.69 -14.56 2.14
C GLN A 51 2.48 -14.06 1.35
N LEU A 52 2.21 -12.76 1.44
CA LEU A 52 1.20 -12.08 0.63
C LEU A 52 1.89 -11.46 -0.57
N LEU A 53 1.53 -11.89 -1.77
CA LEU A 53 2.00 -11.31 -3.02
C LEU A 53 1.18 -10.06 -3.35
N PRO A 54 1.77 -9.05 -4.02
CA PRO A 54 1.01 -7.93 -4.52
C PRO A 54 -0.03 -8.42 -5.54
N PRO A 55 -1.24 -7.83 -5.57
CA PRO A 55 -2.26 -8.19 -6.54
C PRO A 55 -1.80 -7.86 -7.95
N SER A 56 -2.25 -8.67 -8.91
CA SER A 56 -2.10 -8.42 -10.32
C SER A 56 -2.93 -7.20 -10.75
N LYS A 57 -2.58 -6.64 -11.91
CA LYS A 57 -3.34 -5.54 -12.52
C LYS A 57 -4.82 -5.90 -12.71
N GLN A 58 -5.10 -7.12 -13.16
CA GLN A 58 -6.47 -7.60 -13.41
C GLN A 58 -7.28 -7.66 -12.12
N GLU A 59 -6.72 -8.22 -11.06
CA GLU A 59 -7.38 -8.25 -9.74
C GLU A 59 -7.67 -6.84 -9.20
N ILE A 60 -6.78 -5.87 -9.45
CA ILE A 60 -7.03 -4.47 -9.06
C ILE A 60 -8.19 -3.88 -9.86
N VAL A 61 -8.23 -4.10 -11.18
CA VAL A 61 -9.32 -3.62 -12.04
C VAL A 61 -10.66 -4.21 -11.59
N GLU A 62 -10.70 -5.52 -11.34
CA GLU A 62 -11.91 -6.20 -10.84
C GLU A 62 -12.40 -5.59 -9.52
N VAL A 63 -11.49 -5.28 -8.59
CA VAL A 63 -11.87 -4.61 -7.32
C VAL A 63 -12.39 -3.19 -7.58
N LEU A 64 -11.79 -2.43 -8.50
CA LEU A 64 -12.26 -1.08 -8.82
C LEU A 64 -13.63 -1.10 -9.48
N GLU A 65 -13.87 -2.01 -10.41
CA GLU A 65 -15.18 -2.20 -11.05
C GLU A 65 -16.24 -2.64 -10.05
N PHE A 66 -15.89 -3.57 -9.14
CA PHE A 66 -16.77 -3.97 -8.05
C PHE A 66 -17.15 -2.78 -7.16
N ILE A 67 -16.19 -1.95 -6.74
CA ILE A 67 -16.49 -0.76 -5.92
C ILE A 67 -17.37 0.22 -6.70
N ALA A 68 -17.10 0.43 -7.99
CA ALA A 68 -17.89 1.31 -8.83
C ALA A 68 -19.35 0.83 -8.97
N GLU A 69 -19.57 -0.47 -9.13
CA GLU A 69 -20.91 -1.06 -9.17
C GLU A 69 -21.66 -0.86 -7.85
N GLN A 70 -21.01 -1.15 -6.71
CA GLN A 70 -21.64 -0.99 -5.38
C GLN A 70 -22.00 0.47 -5.06
N GLU A 71 -21.21 1.42 -5.56
CA GLU A 71 -21.41 2.85 -5.35
C GLU A 71 -22.28 3.51 -6.44
N GLY A 72 -22.75 2.74 -7.44
CA GLY A 72 -23.54 3.26 -8.56
C GLY A 72 -22.78 4.23 -9.47
N ILE A 73 -21.46 4.08 -9.57
CA ILE A 73 -20.56 4.93 -10.35
C ILE A 73 -20.31 4.27 -11.71
N GLN A 74 -20.47 5.05 -12.78
CA GLN A 74 -20.05 4.60 -14.11
C GLN A 74 -18.53 4.77 -14.27
N LEU A 75 -17.77 3.70 -14.07
CA LEU A 75 -16.32 3.67 -14.26
C LEU A 75 -15.98 3.03 -15.62
N PRO A 76 -15.41 3.78 -16.58
CA PRO A 76 -14.92 3.19 -17.83
C PRO A 76 -13.76 2.22 -17.58
N HIS A 77 -13.78 1.05 -18.22
CA HIS A 77 -12.75 0.02 -18.06
C HIS A 77 -11.32 0.55 -18.33
N GLN A 78 -11.14 1.33 -19.40
CA GLN A 78 -9.84 1.93 -19.73
C GLN A 78 -9.31 2.86 -18.62
N LEU A 79 -10.20 3.52 -17.89
CA LEU A 79 -9.81 4.35 -16.75
C LEU A 79 -9.40 3.48 -15.56
N ALA A 80 -10.13 2.40 -15.28
CA ALA A 80 -9.77 1.43 -14.26
C ALA A 80 -8.38 0.81 -14.53
N GLU A 81 -8.09 0.43 -15.77
CA GLU A 81 -6.78 -0.08 -16.17
C GLU A 81 -5.66 0.95 -15.95
N LYS A 82 -5.90 2.22 -16.30
CA LYS A 82 -4.91 3.30 -16.08
C LYS A 82 -4.67 3.54 -14.59
N ILE A 83 -5.72 3.49 -13.75
CA ILE A 83 -5.58 3.61 -12.29
C ILE A 83 -4.75 2.43 -11.75
N ALA A 84 -5.03 1.21 -12.23
CA ALA A 84 -4.29 0.02 -11.84
C ALA A 84 -2.79 0.12 -12.24
N ASP A 85 -2.48 0.58 -13.46
CA ASP A 85 -1.11 0.80 -13.92
C ASP A 85 -0.36 1.82 -13.05
N ASN A 86 -0.99 2.97 -12.79
CA ASN A 86 -0.39 4.03 -11.97
C ASN A 86 -0.17 3.60 -10.52
N SER A 87 -1.00 2.69 -10.00
CA SER A 87 -0.91 2.22 -8.62
C SER A 87 0.28 1.31 -8.31
N LYS A 88 1.02 0.83 -9.33
CA LYS A 88 2.19 -0.07 -9.16
C LYS A 88 1.88 -1.29 -8.28
N ASN A 89 0.76 -1.97 -8.57
CA ASN A 89 0.24 -3.13 -7.82
C ASN A 89 -0.10 -2.84 -6.34
N ASN A 90 -0.35 -1.57 -5.98
CA ASN A 90 -0.80 -1.19 -4.65
C ASN A 90 -2.31 -0.89 -4.67
N LEU A 91 -3.11 -1.86 -4.23
CA LEU A 91 -4.56 -1.73 -4.21
C LEU A 91 -5.06 -0.54 -3.37
N ARG A 92 -4.40 -0.22 -2.26
CA ARG A 92 -4.76 0.95 -1.44
C ARG A 92 -4.56 2.24 -2.24
N GLN A 93 -3.46 2.34 -2.99
CA GLN A 93 -3.19 3.50 -3.83
C GLN A 93 -4.22 3.59 -4.97
N ALA A 94 -4.53 2.48 -5.62
CA ALA A 94 -5.55 2.42 -6.68
C ALA A 94 -6.91 2.95 -6.21
N ILE A 95 -7.39 2.46 -5.05
CA ILE A 95 -8.69 2.88 -4.47
C ILE A 95 -8.67 4.37 -4.12
N ARG A 96 -7.59 4.86 -3.50
CA ARG A 96 -7.47 6.29 -3.14
C ARG A 96 -7.43 7.18 -4.39
N SER A 97 -6.72 6.77 -5.44
CA SER A 97 -6.71 7.48 -6.72
C SER A 97 -8.09 7.49 -7.37
N PHE A 98 -8.82 6.37 -7.32
CA PHE A 98 -10.19 6.30 -7.82
C PHE A 98 -11.12 7.27 -7.07
N GLU A 99 -11.07 7.27 -5.74
CA GLU A 99 -11.85 8.18 -4.90
C GLU A 99 -11.53 9.65 -5.17
N ALA A 100 -10.25 10.01 -5.26
CA ALA A 100 -9.80 11.37 -5.55
C ALA A 100 -10.22 11.82 -6.96
N SER A 101 -10.07 10.96 -7.97
CA SER A 101 -10.50 11.24 -9.34
C SER A 101 -12.02 11.45 -9.42
N ARG A 102 -12.81 10.66 -8.67
CA ARG A 102 -14.26 10.86 -8.59
C ARG A 102 -14.62 12.22 -7.97
N GLN A 103 -13.98 12.58 -6.86
CA GLN A 103 -14.31 13.80 -6.14
C GLN A 103 -14.05 15.06 -6.98
N MET A 104 -13.01 15.03 -7.82
CA MET A 104 -12.61 16.18 -8.61
C MET A 104 -13.31 16.27 -9.97
N ASN A 105 -13.47 15.15 -10.67
CA ASN A 105 -13.90 15.12 -12.08
C ASN A 105 -14.93 14.01 -12.35
N TYR A 106 -16.13 14.13 -11.78
CA TYR A 106 -17.27 13.27 -12.12
C TYR A 106 -18.36 14.07 -12.85
N PRO A 107 -18.93 13.56 -13.98
CA PRO A 107 -18.76 12.24 -14.58
C PRO A 107 -17.40 12.04 -15.30
N PHE A 108 -16.94 10.80 -15.34
CA PHE A 108 -15.64 10.48 -15.94
C PHE A 108 -15.65 10.63 -17.46
N VAL A 109 -14.56 11.21 -17.99
CA VAL A 109 -14.31 11.35 -19.43
C VAL A 109 -13.05 10.60 -19.85
N GLU A 110 -13.01 10.15 -21.11
CA GLU A 110 -11.82 9.50 -21.66
C GLU A 110 -10.62 10.45 -21.66
N GLY A 111 -9.45 9.95 -21.25
CA GLY A 111 -8.20 10.71 -21.25
C GLY A 111 -7.98 11.64 -20.05
N GLN A 112 -8.86 11.61 -19.04
CA GLN A 112 -8.65 12.41 -17.84
C GLN A 112 -7.37 12.05 -17.08
N VAL A 113 -6.78 13.07 -16.44
CA VAL A 113 -5.62 12.89 -15.56
C VAL A 113 -6.08 12.22 -14.26
N ILE A 114 -5.37 11.17 -13.86
CA ILE A 114 -5.59 10.46 -12.60
C ILE A 114 -4.79 11.18 -11.52
N LEU A 115 -5.43 11.46 -10.40
CA LEU A 115 -4.77 12.10 -9.27
C LEU A 115 -4.12 11.01 -8.41
N THR A 116 -2.79 11.02 -8.32
CA THR A 116 -2.05 10.08 -7.45
C THR A 116 -1.63 10.70 -6.12
N GLY A 117 -1.98 11.97 -5.88
CA GLY A 117 -1.82 12.67 -4.62
C GLY A 117 -0.44 13.30 -4.48
N TRP A 118 0.31 12.94 -3.43
CA TRP A 118 1.62 13.51 -3.08
C TRP A 118 2.70 13.33 -4.17
N GLU A 119 2.52 12.37 -5.08
CA GLU A 119 3.50 12.09 -6.13
C GLU A 119 3.68 13.29 -7.07
N ASP A 120 2.58 13.96 -7.45
CA ASP A 120 2.61 15.15 -8.29
C ASP A 120 3.34 16.30 -7.60
N ASP A 121 3.13 16.47 -6.29
CA ASP A 121 3.84 17.48 -5.49
C ASP A 121 5.35 17.21 -5.47
N ILE A 122 5.76 15.95 -5.32
CA ILE A 122 7.18 15.57 -5.36
C ILE A 122 7.77 15.78 -6.75
N THR A 123 7.04 15.44 -7.82
CA THR A 123 7.49 15.71 -9.20
C THR A 123 7.66 17.21 -9.42
N ASN A 124 6.72 18.04 -8.98
CA ASN A 124 6.80 19.49 -9.08
C ASN A 124 8.00 20.07 -8.30
N ILE A 125 8.26 19.56 -7.09
CA ILE A 125 9.43 19.95 -6.30
C ILE A 125 10.71 19.55 -7.03
N ALA A 126 10.79 18.32 -7.56
CA ALA A 126 11.95 17.84 -8.29
C ALA A 126 12.23 18.68 -9.55
N THR A 127 11.19 19.02 -10.32
CA THR A 127 11.32 19.91 -11.49
C THR A 127 11.85 21.29 -11.08
N LYS A 128 11.31 21.89 -10.01
CA LYS A 128 11.80 23.18 -9.50
C LYS A 128 13.26 23.15 -9.06
N ILE A 129 13.70 22.06 -8.44
CA ILE A 129 15.12 21.88 -8.05
C ILE A 129 16.03 21.80 -9.29
N ILE A 130 15.55 21.20 -10.38
CA ILE A 130 16.30 21.14 -11.64
C ILE A 130 16.36 22.51 -12.31
N GLU A 131 15.26 23.25 -12.31
CA GLU A 131 15.13 24.57 -12.92
C GLU A 131 15.96 25.65 -12.21
N GLU A 132 15.93 25.69 -10.88
CA GLU A 132 16.62 26.71 -10.09
C GLU A 132 17.45 26.07 -8.96
N GLN A 133 18.77 26.12 -9.11
CA GLN A 133 19.75 25.57 -8.16
C GLN A 133 20.45 26.66 -7.32
N SER A 134 20.12 27.93 -7.54
CA SER A 134 20.67 29.05 -6.77
C SER A 134 19.97 29.21 -5.42
N PRO A 135 20.70 29.52 -4.34
CA PRO A 135 20.07 29.96 -3.10
C PRO A 135 19.27 31.22 -3.37
N LYS A 136 18.03 31.29 -2.88
CA LYS A 136 17.27 32.55 -2.88
C LYS A 136 18.06 33.59 -2.10
N GLN A 137 18.44 34.68 -2.76
CA GLN A 137 19.02 35.87 -2.11
C GLN A 137 17.97 36.58 -1.26
#